data_AF-A0A956WCY9-F1
#
_entry.id   AF-A0A956WCY9-F1
#
_cell.length_a   1.000
_cell.length_b   1.000
_cell.length_c   1.000
_cell.angle_alpha   90.00
_cell.angle_beta   90.00
_cell.angle_gamma   90.00
#
_symmetry.space_group_name_H-M   'P 1'
#
loop_
_entity.id
_entity.type
_entity.pdbx_description
1 polymer ?
#
loop_
_entity_poly.entity_id
_entity_poly.type
_entity_poly.pdbx_seq_one_letter_code
_entity_poly.pdbx_strand_id
1 'polypeptide(L)'
;MPPQRDEPRRSASDPREPIPFRRPGGSPIVVHVAGFADQRQLLTFAGLMEQSPEFVEVSLTRVSADEAWLTVRDDSPEKVAEQLRRLPGFALEATVDQNLVEARVGVRRSAPTGAP
;
A
#
# COMPACT_ATOMS: atom_id res chain seq x y z
N MET A 1 15.17 23.68 -52.32
CA MET A 1 14.41 22.66 -51.59
C MET A 1 15.26 22.20 -50.40
N PRO A 2 14.99 22.64 -49.15
CA PRO A 2 15.67 22.08 -47.98
C PRO A 2 15.01 20.75 -47.57
N PRO A 3 15.76 19.71 -47.15
CA PRO A 3 15.16 18.50 -46.58
C PRO A 3 14.53 18.83 -45.23
N GLN A 4 13.33 18.30 -45.02
CA GLN A 4 12.54 18.49 -43.81
C GLN A 4 13.24 17.90 -42.58
N ARG A 5 13.10 18.61 -41.46
CA ARG A 5 13.53 18.18 -40.14
C ARG A 5 12.78 16.90 -39.76
N ASP A 6 13.53 15.83 -39.53
CA ASP A 6 13.03 14.66 -38.80
C ASP A 6 13.01 15.04 -37.31
N GLU A 7 11.87 15.57 -36.86
CA GLU A 7 11.59 15.65 -35.42
C GLU A 7 11.39 14.22 -34.91
N PRO A 8 12.13 13.75 -33.89
CA PRO A 8 11.80 12.50 -33.26
C PRO A 8 10.41 12.68 -32.61
N ARG A 9 9.42 11.97 -33.17
CA ARG A 9 8.09 11.80 -32.59
C ARG A 9 8.27 11.57 -31.08
N ARG A 10 7.78 12.49 -30.25
CA ARG A 10 7.56 12.23 -28.83
C ARG A 10 6.72 10.96 -28.77
N SER A 11 7.32 9.86 -28.33
CA SER A 11 6.59 8.68 -27.92
C SER A 11 5.59 9.13 -26.87
N ALA A 12 4.32 9.21 -27.27
CA ALA A 12 3.22 9.34 -26.34
C ALA A 12 3.24 8.06 -25.50
N SER A 13 3.66 8.18 -24.24
CA SER A 13 3.56 7.10 -23.26
C SER A 13 2.15 6.54 -23.27
N ASP A 14 2.04 5.23 -23.43
CA ASP A 14 0.78 4.52 -23.52
C ASP A 14 0.05 4.65 -22.16
N PRO A 15 -1.25 4.99 -22.12
CA PRO A 15 -1.99 5.17 -20.86
C PRO A 15 -2.19 3.85 -20.08
N ARG A 16 -1.63 2.73 -20.54
CA ARG A 16 -1.61 1.43 -19.85
C ARG A 16 -0.20 0.95 -19.50
N GLU A 17 0.84 1.72 -19.78
CA GLU A 17 2.17 1.38 -19.31
C GLU A 17 2.21 1.50 -17.78
N PRO A 18 2.49 0.41 -17.04
CA PRO A 18 2.71 0.50 -15.60
C PRO A 18 3.85 1.49 -15.37
N ILE A 19 3.61 2.46 -14.50
CA ILE A 19 4.57 3.51 -14.18
C ILE A 19 5.90 2.83 -13.79
N PRO A 20 7.02 3.08 -14.51
CA PRO A 20 8.26 2.39 -14.26
C PRO A 20 8.79 2.73 -12.85
N PHE A 21 9.16 1.67 -12.13
CA PHE A 21 9.65 1.73 -10.75
C PHE A 21 10.87 2.64 -10.62
N ARG A 22 10.88 3.53 -9.61
CA ARG A 22 11.91 4.57 -9.48
C ARG A 22 13.19 4.12 -8.76
N ARG A 23 13.27 2.94 -8.15
CA ARG A 23 14.49 2.43 -7.47
C ARG A 23 14.65 0.91 -7.56
N PRO A 24 15.89 0.37 -7.56
CA PRO A 24 16.12 -1.05 -7.33
C PRO A 24 15.86 -1.36 -5.85
N GLY A 25 14.80 -2.10 -5.53
CA GLY A 25 14.53 -2.49 -4.15
C GLY A 25 13.20 -3.21 -3.98
N GLY A 26 13.27 -4.40 -3.36
CA GLY A 26 12.12 -5.18 -2.90
C GLY A 26 11.36 -5.98 -3.96
N SER A 27 10.85 -7.13 -3.54
CA SER A 27 9.88 -7.92 -4.31
C SER A 27 8.47 -7.34 -4.14
N PRO A 28 7.59 -7.43 -5.15
CA PRO A 28 6.20 -7.01 -4.98
C PRO A 28 5.49 -7.94 -3.99
N ILE A 29 4.95 -7.37 -2.92
CA ILE A 29 4.19 -8.05 -1.89
C ILE A 29 2.78 -7.51 -1.94
N VAL A 30 1.80 -8.39 -2.09
CA VAL A 30 0.38 -8.02 -2.07
C VAL A 30 -0.03 -7.85 -0.62
N VAL A 31 -0.71 -6.75 -0.30
CA VAL A 31 -1.24 -6.47 1.02
C VAL A 31 -2.75 -6.33 0.91
N HIS A 32 -3.48 -7.16 1.63
CA HIS A 32 -4.92 -7.06 1.77
C HIS A 32 -5.23 -6.58 3.19
N VAL A 33 -5.90 -5.43 3.33
CA VAL A 33 -6.30 -4.88 4.63
C VAL A 33 -7.81 -4.79 4.69
N ALA A 34 -8.42 -5.44 5.67
CA ALA A 34 -9.88 -5.47 5.85
C ALA A 34 -10.32 -4.92 7.22
N GLY A 35 -11.61 -4.59 7.34
CA GLY A 35 -12.22 -4.16 8.60
C GLY A 35 -12.19 -2.66 8.84
N PHE A 36 -12.03 -1.85 7.78
CA PHE A 36 -12.23 -0.40 7.90
C PHE A 36 -13.69 -0.10 8.25
N ALA A 37 -13.91 0.73 9.27
CA ALA A 37 -15.24 1.13 9.74
C ALA A 37 -15.98 2.00 8.71
N ASP A 38 -15.22 2.82 7.97
CA ASP A 38 -15.74 3.70 6.94
C ASP A 38 -14.63 4.16 5.98
N GLN A 39 -15.04 4.80 4.88
CA GLN A 39 -14.16 5.27 3.83
C GLN A 39 -13.13 6.31 4.31
N ARG A 40 -13.43 7.13 5.34
CA ARG A 40 -12.45 8.10 5.89
C ARG A 40 -11.32 7.39 6.61
N GLN A 41 -11.63 6.32 7.33
CA GLN A 41 -10.60 5.51 7.97
C GLN A 41 -9.67 4.87 6.94
N LEU A 42 -10.23 4.34 5.85
CA LEU A 42 -9.45 3.80 4.73
C LEU A 42 -8.55 4.86 4.08
N LEU A 43 -9.07 6.05 3.80
CA LEU A 43 -8.29 7.15 3.22
C LEU A 43 -7.16 7.61 4.16
N THR A 44 -7.42 7.62 5.47
CA THR A 44 -6.41 7.93 6.49
C THR A 44 -5.31 6.86 6.51
N PHE A 45 -5.69 5.58 6.44
CA PHE A 45 -4.74 4.48 6.32
C PHE A 45 -3.87 4.60 5.05
N ALA A 46 -4.49 4.82 3.89
CA ALA A 46 -3.77 4.97 2.63
C ALA A 46 -2.77 6.14 2.68
N GLY A 47 -3.19 7.29 3.21
CA GLY A 47 -2.30 8.44 3.38
C GLY A 47 -1.14 8.18 4.34
N LEU A 48 -1.35 7.42 5.42
CA LEU A 48 -0.27 7.01 6.32
C LEU A 48 0.72 6.05 5.66
N MET A 49 0.22 5.09 4.87
CA MET A 49 1.07 4.15 4.14
C MET A 49 1.96 4.87 3.13
N GLU A 50 1.43 5.84 2.39
CA GLU A 50 2.19 6.66 1.43
C GLU A 50 3.22 7.58 2.09
N GLN A 51 2.94 8.06 3.31
CA GLN A 51 3.83 8.96 4.05
C GLN A 51 4.86 8.24 4.92
N SER A 52 4.68 6.94 5.16
CA SER A 52 5.57 6.18 6.04
C SER A 52 6.92 5.95 5.35
N PRO A 53 8.04 6.35 5.97
CA PRO A 53 9.36 6.09 5.43
C PRO A 53 9.74 4.60 5.45
N GLU A 54 8.97 3.78 6.17
CA GLU A 54 9.19 2.34 6.29
C GLU A 54 8.81 1.60 4.98
N PHE A 55 7.87 2.14 4.20
CA PHE A 55 7.46 1.54 2.93
C PHE A 55 8.14 2.25 1.76
N VAL A 56 8.96 1.51 1.01
CA VAL A 56 9.75 2.08 -0.10
C VAL A 56 8.84 2.53 -1.25
N GLU A 57 7.82 1.73 -1.54
CA GLU A 57 6.84 2.03 -2.57
C GLU A 57 5.51 1.35 -2.22
N VAL A 58 4.43 2.11 -2.25
CA VAL A 58 3.06 1.64 -2.01
C VAL A 58 2.21 2.02 -3.21
N SER A 59 1.50 1.04 -3.77
CA SER A 59 0.55 1.25 -4.85
C SER A 59 -0.82 0.72 -4.43
N LEU A 60 -1.80 1.60 -4.34
CA LEU A 60 -3.18 1.22 -4.09
C LEU A 60 -3.78 0.61 -5.36
N THR A 61 -4.12 -0.68 -5.30
CA THR A 61 -4.58 -1.44 -6.48
C THR A 61 -6.10 -1.55 -6.55
N ARG A 62 -6.77 -1.72 -5.40
CA ARG A 62 -8.23 -1.82 -5.32
C ARG A 62 -8.71 -1.36 -3.95
N VAL A 63 -9.88 -0.75 -3.93
CA VAL A 63 -10.60 -0.34 -2.71
C VAL A 63 -12.04 -0.83 -2.80
N SER A 64 -12.57 -1.36 -1.70
CA SER A 64 -13.99 -1.63 -1.48
C SER A 64 -14.50 -0.81 -0.28
N ALA A 65 -15.71 -1.08 0.20
CA ALA A 65 -16.32 -0.29 1.28
C ALA A 65 -15.55 -0.42 2.61
N ASP A 66 -14.99 -1.59 2.90
CA ASP A 66 -14.34 -1.94 4.15
C ASP A 66 -12.97 -2.63 3.97
N GLU A 67 -12.48 -2.73 2.73
CA GLU A 67 -11.21 -3.38 2.39
C GLU A 67 -10.36 -2.55 1.42
N ALA A 68 -9.04 -2.70 1.53
CA ALA A 68 -8.04 -2.12 0.65
C ALA A 68 -7.04 -3.19 0.21
N TRP A 69 -6.69 -3.17 -1.07
CA TRP A 69 -5.65 -4.00 -1.66
C TRP A 69 -4.53 -3.09 -2.14
N LEU A 70 -3.33 -3.32 -1.62
CA LEU A 70 -2.14 -2.56 -1.95
C LEU A 70 -1.06 -3.51 -2.45
N THR A 71 -0.14 -2.98 -3.24
CA THR A 71 1.14 -3.64 -3.51
C THR A 71 2.23 -2.81 -2.85
N VAL A 72 3.02 -3.46 -2.00
CA VAL A 72 4.16 -2.85 -1.32
C VAL A 72 5.43 -3.51 -1.86
N ARG A 73 6.47 -2.73 -2.16
CA ARG A 73 7.79 -3.29 -2.45
C ARG A 73 8.64 -3.28 -1.20
N ASP A 74 9.04 -4.46 -0.75
CA ASP A 74 9.91 -4.64 0.40
C ASP A 74 10.78 -5.89 0.25
N ASP A 75 11.73 -6.09 1.16
CA ASP A 75 12.66 -7.21 1.19
C ASP A 75 11.94 -8.54 1.46
N SER A 76 10.92 -8.53 2.32
CA SER A 76 10.14 -9.72 2.66
C SER A 76 8.71 -9.39 3.14
N PRO A 77 7.74 -10.29 2.94
CA PRO A 77 6.36 -10.12 3.40
C PRO A 77 6.24 -10.09 4.93
N GLU A 78 7.15 -10.75 5.66
CA GLU A 78 7.23 -10.69 7.12
C GLU A 78 7.57 -9.28 7.61
N LYS A 79 8.52 -8.61 6.93
CA LYS A 79 8.88 -7.22 7.25
C LYS A 79 7.69 -6.28 7.03
N VAL A 80 6.96 -6.45 5.94
CA VAL A 80 5.71 -5.68 5.68
C VAL A 80 4.67 -5.93 6.78
N ALA A 81 4.47 -7.20 7.18
CA ALA A 81 3.55 -7.52 8.27
C ALA A 81 3.97 -6.89 9.62
N GLU A 82 5.26 -6.87 9.94
CA GLU A 82 5.76 -6.19 11.14
C GLU A 82 5.55 -4.68 11.09
N GLN A 83 5.86 -4.03 9.95
CA GLN A 83 5.65 -2.60 9.75
C GLN A 83 4.17 -2.23 9.87
N LEU A 84 3.26 -3.02 9.27
CA LEU A 84 1.81 -2.84 9.41
C LEU A 84 1.37 -2.90 10.87
N ARG A 85 1.85 -3.89 11.65
CA ARG A 85 1.53 -3.99 13.09
C ARG A 85 2.03 -2.79 13.90
N ARG A 86 3.06 -2.09 13.41
CA ARG A 86 3.64 -0.88 14.04
C ARG A 86 3.04 0.42 13.51
N LEU A 87 2.12 0.37 12.55
CA LEU A 87 1.56 1.56 11.93
C LEU A 87 0.80 2.41 12.97
N PRO A 88 1.22 3.67 13.21
CA PRO A 88 0.61 4.49 14.24
C PRO A 88 -0.85 4.80 13.92
N GLY A 89 -1.69 4.81 14.95
CA GLY A 89 -3.13 5.10 14.80
C GLY A 89 -3.99 3.91 14.35
N PHE A 90 -3.38 2.81 13.93
CA PHE A 90 -4.09 1.57 13.58
C PHE A 90 -3.62 0.43 14.49
N ALA A 91 -4.56 -0.41 14.96
CA ALA A 91 -4.21 -1.66 15.61
C ALA A 91 -4.41 -2.77 14.57
N LEU A 92 -3.36 -3.13 13.84
CA LEU A 92 -3.45 -4.12 12.77
C LEU A 92 -3.00 -5.49 13.28
N GLU A 93 -3.82 -6.49 13.03
CA GLU A 93 -3.44 -7.90 13.13
C GLU A 93 -3.07 -8.35 11.72
N ALA A 94 -1.81 -8.74 11.49
CA ALA A 94 -1.33 -9.14 10.17
C ALA A 94 -0.84 -10.60 10.16
N THR A 95 -1.11 -11.34 9.08
CA THR A 95 -0.65 -12.70 8.80
C THR A 95 0.00 -12.74 7.43
N VAL A 96 0.96 -13.65 7.25
CA VAL A 96 1.71 -13.82 5.99
C VAL A 96 1.33 -15.16 5.38
N ASP A 97 0.94 -15.15 4.11
CA ASP A 97 0.79 -16.33 3.27
C ASP A 97 1.56 -16.14 1.97
N GLN A 98 2.72 -16.79 1.85
CA GLN A 98 3.63 -16.63 0.71
C GLN A 98 3.97 -15.15 0.46
N ASN A 99 3.50 -14.56 -0.65
CA ASN A 99 3.72 -13.15 -1.02
C ASN A 99 2.49 -12.26 -0.73
N LEU A 100 1.51 -12.78 0.01
CA LEU A 100 0.34 -12.06 0.48
C LEU A 100 0.49 -11.75 1.97
N VAL A 101 0.28 -10.49 2.33
CA VAL A 101 0.11 -10.07 3.72
C VAL A 101 -1.35 -9.72 3.91
N GLU A 102 -2.04 -10.51 4.71
CA GLU A 102 -3.42 -10.21 5.12
C GLU A 102 -3.36 -9.46 6.44
N ALA A 103 -4.05 -8.32 6.52
CA ALA A 103 -4.16 -7.54 7.73
C ALA A 103 -5.62 -7.21 8.03
N ARG A 104 -5.94 -7.12 9.31
CA ARG A 104 -7.26 -6.71 9.79
C ARG A 104 -7.13 -5.55 10.74
N VAL A 105 -7.98 -4.54 10.57
CA VAL A 105 -8.13 -3.46 11.55
C VAL A 105 -8.79 -4.05 12.79
N GLY A 106 -7.98 -4.27 13.82
CA GLY A 106 -8.44 -4.63 15.14
C GLY A 106 -9.20 -3.46 15.75
N VAL A 107 -10.38 -3.75 16.29
CA VAL A 107 -10.98 -2.86 17.30
C VAL A 107 -10.03 -2.88 18.49
N ARG A 108 -9.39 -1.73 18.79
CA ARG A 108 -8.84 -1.55 20.13
C ARG A 108 -10.01 -1.71 21.08
N ARG A 109 -10.16 -2.90 21.67
CA ARG A 109 -10.94 -3.05 22.88
C ARG A 109 -10.22 -2.16 23.87
N SER A 110 -10.70 -0.94 24.06
CA SER A 110 -10.48 -0.23 25.31
C SER A 110 -10.81 -1.25 26.38
N ALA A 111 -9.81 -1.70 27.14
CA ALA A 111 -10.08 -2.51 28.32
C ALA A 111 -11.19 -1.77 29.10
N PRO A 112 -12.24 -2.47 29.59
CA PRO A 112 -13.22 -1.80 30.41
C PRO A 112 -12.48 -1.25 31.63
N THR A 113 -12.29 0.07 31.66
CA THR A 113 -11.92 0.82 32.86
C THR A 113 -13.08 0.63 33.82
N GLY A 114 -12.97 -0.35 34.71
CA GLY A 114 -13.97 -0.59 35.74
C GLY A 114 -14.04 -2.04 36.17
N ALA A 115 -13.29 -2.37 37.20
CA ALA A 115 -13.78 -3.25 38.25
C ALA A 115 -13.22 -2.76 39.60
N PRO A 116 -14.05 -2.78 40.66
CA PRO A 116 -13.94 -1.94 41.86
C PRO A 116 -12.80 -2.26 42.81
#